data_AF-A0A952FYT3-F1
#
_entry.id   AF-A0A952FYT3-F1
#
_cell.length_a   1.000
_cell.length_b   1.000
_cell.length_c   1.000
_cell.angle_alpha   90.00
_cell.angle_beta   90.00
_cell.angle_gamma   90.00
#
_symmetry.space_group_name_H-M   'P 1'
#
loop_
_entity.id
_entity.type
_entity.pdbx_description
1 polymer ?
#
loop_
_entity_poly.entity_id
_entity_poly.type
_entity_poly.pdbx_seq_one_letter_code
_entity_poly.pdbx_strand_id
1 'polypeptide(L)'
;MSRYGPGHREEAKAKLLAAVGRGFRKCGYGGIGVDGLAREAKVTSGALYSHFGSKDAAFKEAIVSGTDELRDNIRKLQADQGSRWLEIFVDFYLGPKRVCEMEDSCALQSLTPEV
;
A
#
# COMPACT_ATOMS: atom_id res chain seq x y z
N MET A 1 20.99 -20.00 -8.28
CA MET A 1 20.94 -19.08 -9.43
C MET A 1 19.47 -18.86 -9.81
N SER A 2 18.94 -17.65 -9.64
CA SER A 2 17.53 -17.34 -9.92
C SER A 2 17.28 -17.30 -11.43
N ARG A 3 16.26 -18.03 -11.91
CA ARG A 3 15.90 -18.18 -13.33
C ARG A 3 15.11 -17.00 -13.92
N TYR A 4 15.10 -15.85 -13.26
CA TYR A 4 14.29 -14.69 -13.64
C TYR A 4 15.13 -13.41 -13.71
N GLY A 5 14.90 -12.62 -14.77
CA GLY A 5 15.57 -11.34 -15.00
C GLY A 5 15.16 -10.24 -14.00
N PRO A 6 15.92 -9.14 -13.92
CA PRO A 6 15.73 -8.09 -12.91
C PRO A 6 14.30 -7.52 -12.83
N GLY A 7 13.59 -7.39 -13.96
CA GLY A 7 12.20 -6.88 -13.98
C GLY A 7 11.18 -7.77 -13.25
N HIS A 8 11.38 -9.09 -13.25
CA HIS A 8 10.49 -10.01 -12.52
C HIS A 8 10.63 -9.87 -11.01
N ARG A 9 11.83 -9.50 -10.53
CA ARG A 9 12.09 -9.30 -9.10
C ARG A 9 11.41 -8.04 -8.58
N GLU A 10 11.45 -6.96 -9.35
CA GLU A 10 10.78 -5.70 -9.01
C GLU A 10 9.25 -5.83 -9.04
N GLU A 11 8.70 -6.51 -10.06
CA GLU A 11 7.26 -6.76 -10.13
C GLU A 11 6.77 -7.64 -8.96
N ALA A 12 7.54 -8.67 -8.60
CA ALA A 12 7.24 -9.50 -7.44
C ALA A 12 7.30 -8.70 -6.13
N LYS A 13 8.30 -7.82 -5.97
CA LYS A 13 8.41 -6.93 -4.81
C LYS A 13 7.22 -5.97 -4.72
N ALA A 14 6.81 -5.37 -5.84
CA ALA A 14 5.66 -4.46 -5.88
C ALA A 14 4.35 -5.16 -5.50
N LYS A 15 4.10 -6.36 -6.02
CA LYS A 15 2.92 -7.17 -5.66
C LYS A 15 2.92 -7.54 -4.18
N LEU A 16 4.08 -7.94 -3.65
CA LEU A 16 4.25 -8.25 -2.23
C LEU A 16 4.01 -7.01 -1.36
N LEU A 17 4.58 -5.85 -1.73
CA LEU A 17 4.40 -4.60 -1.01
C LEU A 17 2.94 -4.15 -0.99
N ALA A 18 2.22 -4.29 -2.11
CA ALA A 18 0.79 -3.99 -2.17
C ALA A 18 -0.04 -4.88 -1.24
N ALA A 19 0.26 -6.18 -1.17
CA ALA A 19 -0.42 -7.12 -0.27
C ALA A 19 -0.13 -6.81 1.20
N VAL A 20 1.13 -6.52 1.53
CA VAL A 20 1.54 -6.09 2.87
C VAL A 20 0.84 -4.78 3.27
N GLY A 21 0.77 -3.81 2.36
CA GLY A 21 0.06 -2.55 2.57
C GLY A 21 -1.43 -2.73 2.86
N ARG A 22 -2.11 -3.65 2.14
CA ARG A 22 -3.50 -4.03 2.46
C ARG A 22 -3.64 -4.60 3.87
N GLY A 23 -2.74 -5.51 4.24
CA GLY A 23 -2.72 -6.10 5.58
C GLY A 23 -2.57 -5.05 6.69
N PHE A 24 -1.66 -4.10 6.52
CA PHE A 24 -1.50 -3.00 7.47
C PHE A 24 -2.70 -2.07 7.54
N ARG A 25 -3.32 -1.70 6.42
CA ARG A 25 -4.51 -0.84 6.44
C ARG A 25 -5.71 -1.51 7.08
N LYS A 26 -5.82 -2.84 6.95
CA LYS A 26 -6.92 -3.63 7.52
C LYS A 26 -6.76 -3.86 9.02
N CYS A 27 -5.54 -4.14 9.48
CA CYS A 27 -5.30 -4.61 10.84
C CYS A 27 -4.50 -3.63 11.72
N GLY A 28 -4.03 -2.51 11.16
CA GLY A 28 -3.04 -1.65 11.81
C GLY A 28 -1.64 -2.27 11.87
N TYR A 29 -0.67 -1.50 12.36
CA TYR A 29 0.68 -2.01 12.55
C TYR A 29 0.68 -3.05 13.68
N GLY A 30 0.08 -2.75 14.83
CA GLY A 30 0.03 -3.65 15.99
C GLY A 30 -0.80 -4.93 15.78
N GLY A 31 -1.86 -4.87 14.97
CA GLY A 31 -2.85 -5.95 14.85
C GLY A 31 -2.49 -7.08 13.87
N ILE A 32 -1.37 -6.98 13.13
CA ILE A 32 -0.92 -8.05 12.24
C ILE A 32 0.57 -8.39 12.44
N GLY A 33 0.88 -9.68 12.61
CA GLY A 33 2.24 -10.19 12.67
C GLY A 33 2.83 -10.49 11.28
N VAL A 34 4.13 -10.79 11.22
CA VAL A 34 4.81 -11.16 9.96
C VAL A 34 4.16 -12.38 9.30
N ASP A 35 3.77 -13.39 10.07
CA ASP A 35 3.10 -14.58 9.53
C ASP A 35 1.72 -14.25 8.95
N GLY A 36 1.01 -13.30 9.55
CA GLY A 36 -0.25 -12.79 9.04
C GLY A 36 -0.08 -12.07 7.71
N LEU A 37 0.93 -11.19 7.61
CA LEU A 37 1.29 -10.49 6.37
C LEU A 37 1.73 -11.46 5.28
N ALA A 38 2.54 -12.47 5.62
CA ALA A 38 3.00 -13.48 4.68
C ALA A 38 1.83 -14.30 4.12
N ARG A 39 0.89 -14.69 4.98
CA ARG A 39 -0.34 -15.38 4.58
C ARG A 39 -1.20 -14.53 3.64
N GLU A 40 -1.39 -13.25 3.96
CA GLU A 40 -2.14 -12.30 3.12
C GLU A 40 -1.49 -12.13 1.73
N ALA A 41 -0.17 -12.06 1.71
CA ALA A 41 0.61 -11.98 0.48
C ALA A 41 0.80 -13.32 -0.25
N LYS A 42 0.30 -14.44 0.31
CA LYS A 42 0.47 -15.80 -0.22
C LYS A 42 1.94 -16.18 -0.43
N VAL A 43 2.80 -15.76 0.49
CA VAL A 43 4.23 -16.09 0.53
C VAL A 43 4.61 -16.69 1.88
N THR A 44 5.84 -17.18 2.01
CA THR A 44 6.38 -17.62 3.31
C THR A 44 6.87 -16.43 4.12
N SER A 45 6.90 -16.54 5.45
CA SER A 45 7.47 -15.52 6.33
C SER A 45 8.93 -15.23 5.98
N GLY A 46 9.70 -16.27 5.62
CA GLY A 46 11.08 -16.13 5.15
C GLY A 46 11.21 -15.30 3.86
N ALA A 47 10.25 -15.40 2.94
CA ALA A 47 10.24 -14.56 1.74
C ALA A 47 9.99 -13.09 2.09
N LEU A 48 9.08 -12.81 3.04
CA LEU A 48 8.84 -11.44 3.52
C LEU A 48 10.11 -10.84 4.15
N TYR A 49 10.80 -11.60 5.01
CA TYR A 49 12.10 -11.18 5.57
C TYR A 49 13.18 -10.98 4.50
N SER A 50 13.22 -11.82 3.46
CA SER A 50 14.17 -11.66 2.35
C SER A 50 13.97 -10.36 1.57
N HIS A 51 12.72 -9.89 1.44
CA HIS A 51 12.40 -8.67 0.69
C HIS A 51 12.53 -7.39 1.53
N PHE A 52 12.13 -7.41 2.80
CA PHE A 52 12.02 -6.20 3.63
C PHE A 52 12.96 -6.18 4.84
N GLY A 53 13.52 -7.33 5.25
CA GLY A 53 14.40 -7.45 6.42
C GLY A 53 13.68 -7.39 7.77
N SER A 54 12.63 -6.59 7.93
CA SER A 54 11.84 -6.50 9.16
C SER A 54 10.39 -6.06 8.89
N LYS A 55 9.51 -6.23 9.89
CA LYS A 55 8.15 -5.70 9.86
C LYS A 55 8.13 -4.17 9.76
N ASP A 56 9.04 -3.50 10.46
CA ASP A 56 9.14 -2.03 10.49
C ASP A 56 9.54 -1.48 9.13
N ALA A 57 10.53 -2.10 8.49
CA ALA A 57 10.94 -1.75 7.13
C ALA A 57 9.80 -1.99 6.13
N ALA A 58 9.10 -3.13 6.24
CA ALA A 58 7.93 -3.42 5.41
C ALA A 58 6.81 -2.38 5.61
N PHE A 59 6.57 -1.97 6.85
CA PHE A 59 5.57 -0.95 7.18
C PHE A 59 5.93 0.42 6.60
N LYS A 60 7.18 0.85 6.78
CA LYS A 60 7.68 2.11 6.22
C LYS A 60 7.59 2.13 4.69
N GLU A 61 8.02 1.06 4.02
CA GLU A 61 7.88 0.96 2.55
C GLU A 61 6.41 1.00 2.12
N ALA A 62 5.51 0.35 2.87
CA ALA A 62 4.09 0.32 2.55
C ALA A 62 3.43 1.70 2.70
N ILE A 63 3.77 2.46 3.74
CA ILE A 63 3.30 3.84 3.92
C ILE A 63 3.79 4.71 2.78
N VAL A 64 5.10 4.71 2.51
CA VAL A 64 5.70 5.53 1.44
C VAL A 64 5.01 5.23 0.11
N SER A 65 4.95 3.95 -0.27
CA SER A 65 4.29 3.52 -1.50
C SER A 65 2.83 3.95 -1.58
N GLY A 66 2.05 3.81 -0.50
CA GLY A 66 0.65 4.21 -0.48
C GLY A 66 0.44 5.73 -0.55
N THR A 67 1.35 6.52 0.06
CA THR A 67 1.31 7.98 -0.03
C THR A 67 1.77 8.51 -1.38
N ASP A 68 2.74 7.86 -2.01
CA ASP A 68 3.16 8.18 -3.38
C ASP A 68 2.07 7.84 -4.39
N GLU A 69 1.38 6.70 -4.22
CA GLU A 69 0.20 6.35 -5.03
C GLU A 69 -0.89 7.42 -4.95
N LEU A 70 -1.21 7.92 -3.74
CA LEU A 70 -2.16 9.02 -3.57
C LEU A 70 -1.69 10.28 -4.31
N ARG A 71 -0.42 10.66 -4.15
CA ARG A 71 0.16 11.85 -4.78
C ARG A 71 0.09 11.76 -6.30
N ASP A 72 0.45 10.62 -6.87
CA ASP A 72 0.48 10.43 -8.31
C ASP A 72 -0.94 10.37 -8.90
N ASN A 73 -1.89 9.77 -8.20
CA ASN A 73 -3.30 9.80 -8.59
C ASN A 73 -3.88 11.22 -8.54
N ILE A 74 -3.52 12.05 -7.55
CA ILE A 74 -3.90 13.47 -7.50
C ILE A 74 -3.32 14.23 -8.69
N ARG A 75 -2.02 14.04 -8.99
CA ARG A 75 -1.36 14.68 -10.15
C ARG A 75 -2.02 14.30 -11.47
N LYS A 76 -2.36 13.02 -11.63
CA LYS A 76 -3.07 12.53 -12.80
C LYS A 76 -4.46 13.15 -12.91
N LEU A 77 -5.21 13.19 -11.81
CA LEU A 77 -6.54 13.81 -11.79
C LEU A 77 -6.47 15.31 -12.11
N GLN A 78 -5.45 16.02 -11.63
CA GLN A 78 -5.19 17.42 -11.96
C GLN A 78 -4.94 17.61 -13.46
N ALA A 79 -4.11 16.76 -14.06
CA ALA A 79 -3.83 16.80 -15.50
C ALA A 79 -5.08 16.49 -16.34
N ASP A 80 -5.87 15.50 -15.93
CA ASP A 80 -7.02 15.01 -16.69
C ASP A 80 -8.25 15.93 -16.56
N GLN A 81 -8.45 16.58 -15.42
CA GLN A 81 -9.68 17.31 -15.09
C GLN A 81 -9.53 18.84 -15.00
N GLY A 82 -8.31 19.37 -15.13
CA GLY A 82 -8.05 20.80 -15.05
C GLY A 82 -8.62 21.41 -13.76
N SER A 83 -9.26 22.57 -13.83
CA SER A 83 -9.79 23.27 -12.64
C SER A 83 -10.83 22.49 -11.82
N ARG A 84 -11.48 21.47 -12.40
CA ARG A 84 -12.49 20.63 -11.71
C ARG A 84 -11.90 19.54 -10.82
N TRP A 85 -10.58 19.31 -10.88
CA TRP A 85 -9.94 18.19 -10.18
C TRP A 85 -10.24 18.18 -8.67
N LEU A 86 -10.31 19.36 -8.04
CA LEU A 86 -10.46 19.47 -6.59
C LEU A 86 -11.86 19.02 -6.15
N GLU A 87 -12.89 19.47 -6.86
CA GLU A 87 -14.28 19.07 -6.60
C GLU A 87 -14.42 17.54 -6.72
N ILE A 88 -13.93 16.97 -7.83
CA ILE A 88 -13.97 15.53 -8.09
C ILE A 88 -13.19 14.75 -7.01
N PHE A 89 -12.00 15.24 -6.64
CA PHE A 89 -11.19 14.62 -5.60
C PHE A 89 -11.89 14.64 -4.25
N VAL A 90 -12.46 15.77 -3.85
CA VAL A 90 -13.17 15.93 -2.58
C VAL A 90 -14.37 15.00 -2.52
N ASP A 91 -15.20 14.97 -3.57
CA ASP A 91 -16.37 14.09 -3.64
C ASP A 91 -15.98 12.62 -3.54
N PHE A 92 -14.93 12.21 -4.27
CA PHE A 92 -14.40 10.85 -4.19
C PHE A 92 -13.84 10.52 -2.81
N TYR A 93 -12.97 11.40 -2.28
CA TYR A 93 -12.15 11.13 -1.10
C TYR A 93 -12.95 11.23 0.20
N LEU A 94 -13.92 12.14 0.25
CA LEU A 94 -14.81 12.31 1.42
C LEU A 94 -16.12 11.54 1.29
N GLY A 95 -16.47 11.05 0.09
CA GLY A 95 -17.61 10.18 -0.19
C GLY A 95 -17.22 8.70 -0.30
N PRO A 96 -17.19 8.09 -1.51
CA PRO A 96 -16.95 6.66 -1.70
C PRO A 96 -15.72 6.11 -0.96
N LYS A 97 -14.62 6.86 -0.94
CA LYS A 97 -13.38 6.41 -0.29
C LYS A 97 -13.49 6.29 1.22
N ARG A 98 -14.42 7.00 1.86
CA ARG A 98 -14.65 6.96 3.31
C ARG A 98 -15.27 5.64 3.77
N VAL A 99 -16.04 4.99 2.90
CA VAL A 99 -16.83 3.79 3.22
C VAL A 99 -16.32 2.54 2.50
N CYS A 100 -15.16 2.63 1.83
CA CYS A 100 -14.56 1.45 1.22
C CYS A 100 -14.01 0.51 2.30
N GLU A 101 -13.78 -0.74 1.91
CA GLU A 101 -13.14 -1.73 2.77
C GLU A 101 -11.78 -1.21 3.27
N MET A 102 -11.40 -1.61 4.49
CA MET A 102 -10.18 -1.09 5.14
C MET A 102 -8.92 -1.43 4.35
N GLU A 103 -8.87 -2.59 3.69
CA GLU A 103 -7.75 -2.99 2.82
C GLU A 103 -7.56 -2.05 1.62
N ASP A 104 -8.65 -1.44 1.15
CA ASP A 104 -8.67 -0.48 0.05
C ASP A 104 -8.62 0.97 0.51
N SER A 105 -8.65 1.24 1.81
CA SER A 105 -8.60 2.60 2.36
C SER A 105 -7.32 3.35 1.98
N CYS A 106 -7.30 4.67 2.14
CA CYS A 106 -6.10 5.46 1.88
C CYS A 106 -5.08 5.23 3.00
N ALA A 107 -3.81 4.94 2.65
CA ALA A 107 -2.75 4.79 3.63
C ALA A 107 -2.62 6.02 4.54
N LEU A 108 -2.78 7.23 3.98
CA LEU A 108 -2.76 8.47 4.75
C LEU A 108 -3.87 8.51 5.81
N GLN A 109 -5.10 8.14 5.48
CA GLN A 109 -6.20 8.16 6.46
C GLN A 109 -6.06 7.07 7.52
N SER A 110 -5.74 5.85 7.09
CA SER A 110 -5.85 4.67 7.97
C SER A 110 -4.63 4.42 8.85
N LEU A 111 -3.46 4.96 8.47
CA LEU A 111 -2.21 4.73 9.19
C LEU A 111 -1.65 5.99 9.87
N THR A 112 -2.33 7.14 9.78
CA THR A 112 -1.91 8.36 10.51
C THR A 112 -1.73 8.14 12.02
N PRO A 113 -2.56 7.35 12.73
CA PRO A 113 -2.36 7.11 14.16
C PRO A 113 -1.13 6.25 14.51
N GLU A 114 -0.47 5.66 13.51
CA GLU A 114 0.61 4.67 13.65
C GLU A 114 1.99 5.27 13.31
N VAL A 115 2.05 6.57 12.99
CA VAL A 115 3.27 7.34 12.67
C VAL A 115 3.46 8.52 13.60
#